data_AF-D3CUQ1-F1
#
_entry.id   AF-D3CUQ1-F1
#
_cell.length_a   1.000
_cell.length_b   1.000
_cell.length_c   1.000
_cell.angle_alpha   90.00
_cell.angle_beta   90.00
_cell.angle_gamma   90.00
#
_symmetry.space_group_name_H-M   'P 1'
#
loop_
_entity.id
_entity.type
_entity.pdbx_description
1 polymer ?
#
loop_
_entity_poly.entity_id
_entity_poly.type
_entity_poly.pdbx_seq_one_letter_code
_entity_poly.pdbx_strand_id
1 'polypeptide(L)'
;MTQGVPAGAGASGGSGPGRAPTLFVYGTLQFPEVVEALLARRPVMSPASAAGWRAAELRSQTYPGLVPAGPTEICAGACLHGLTSAERELLDLFEGDYYEAREVSLVGGEVAVAYLWRGPVAQVPVLASNWDAGRFAARHLAEFVRRCQQWRAQVVPEPPR
;
A
#
# COMPACT_ATOMS: atom_id res chain seq x y z
N MET A 1 -9.40 -55.99 -30.59
CA MET A 1 -10.14 -54.86 -31.19
C MET A 1 -10.73 -54.12 -30.01
N THR A 2 -10.31 -52.92 -29.58
CA THR A 2 -9.86 -51.74 -30.32
C THR A 2 -9.08 -50.82 -29.33
N GLN A 3 -7.92 -50.34 -29.77
CA GLN A 3 -7.29 -49.02 -29.53
C GLN A 3 -6.76 -48.60 -28.12
N GLY A 4 -5.43 -48.43 -28.02
CA GLY A 4 -4.78 -47.34 -27.24
C GLY A 4 -5.01 -45.99 -27.94
N VAL A 5 -4.76 -44.79 -27.42
CA VAL A 5 -3.64 -44.09 -26.73
C VAL A 5 -4.21 -42.66 -26.38
N PRO A 6 -3.48 -41.67 -25.81
CA PRO A 6 -2.28 -41.64 -24.97
C PRO A 6 -2.41 -40.73 -23.72
N ALA A 7 -1.30 -40.64 -22.97
CA ALA A 7 -1.00 -39.60 -22.00
C ALA A 7 -0.98 -38.17 -22.61
N GLY A 8 -1.50 -37.20 -21.87
CA GLY A 8 -1.11 -35.79 -21.92
C GLY A 8 -0.69 -35.40 -20.50
N ALA A 9 0.59 -35.18 -20.21
CA ALA A 9 1.39 -34.01 -20.56
C ALA A 9 0.80 -32.70 -19.99
N GLY A 10 1.35 -32.31 -18.84
CA GLY A 10 1.75 -30.94 -18.55
C GLY A 10 0.66 -29.87 -18.49
N ALA A 11 0.31 -29.49 -17.27
CA ALA A 11 0.15 -28.08 -16.95
C ALA A 11 1.16 -27.73 -15.86
N SER A 12 2.43 -27.66 -16.23
CA SER A 12 3.36 -26.76 -15.55
C SER A 12 2.83 -25.36 -15.79
N GLY A 13 2.09 -24.81 -14.81
CA GLY A 13 1.76 -23.40 -14.79
C GLY A 13 3.06 -22.62 -14.80
N GLY A 14 3.42 -22.10 -15.96
CA GLY A 14 4.58 -21.25 -16.13
C GLY A 14 4.45 -20.07 -15.19
N SER A 15 5.27 -20.04 -14.14
CA SER A 15 5.59 -18.80 -13.46
C SER A 15 6.39 -17.98 -14.45
N GLY A 16 5.71 -17.15 -15.25
CA GLY A 16 6.35 -16.00 -15.89
C GLY A 16 7.08 -15.19 -14.81
N PRO A 17 8.08 -14.37 -15.16
CA PRO A 17 8.79 -13.55 -14.17
C PRO A 17 7.73 -12.81 -13.35
N GLY A 18 7.60 -13.22 -12.08
CA GLY A 18 6.50 -12.79 -11.22
C GLY A 18 6.56 -11.29 -11.14
N ARG A 19 5.61 -10.61 -11.78
CA ARG A 19 5.49 -9.16 -11.66
C ARG A 19 5.32 -8.89 -10.16
N ALA A 20 6.21 -8.08 -9.60
CA ALA A 20 6.16 -7.75 -8.18
C ALA A 20 4.72 -7.31 -7.82
N PRO A 21 4.16 -7.79 -6.70
CA PRO A 21 2.78 -7.50 -6.36
C PRO A 21 2.57 -6.01 -6.22
N THR A 22 1.52 -5.51 -6.87
CA THR A 22 1.11 -4.10 -6.82
C THR A 22 0.81 -3.70 -5.37
N LEU A 23 1.24 -2.50 -4.97
CA LEU A 23 0.96 -1.96 -3.64
C LEU A 23 -0.21 -0.98 -3.71
N PHE A 24 -1.33 -1.33 -3.09
CA PHE A 24 -2.48 -0.45 -2.88
C PHE A 24 -2.24 0.47 -1.67
N VAL A 25 -2.37 1.77 -1.92
CA VAL A 25 -2.18 2.85 -0.95
C VAL A 25 -3.47 3.68 -0.85
N TYR A 26 -3.88 3.98 0.37
CA TYR A 26 -5.20 4.56 0.69
C TYR A 26 -5.11 5.77 1.63
N GLY A 27 -3.89 6.13 2.01
CA GLY A 27 -3.59 7.15 3.01
C GLY A 27 -2.54 8.13 2.50
N THR A 28 -1.56 8.45 3.33
CA THR A 28 -0.53 9.44 2.98
C THR A 28 0.32 9.00 1.77
N LEU A 29 0.54 7.70 1.58
CA LEU A 29 1.25 7.16 0.41
C LEU A 29 0.46 7.27 -0.91
N GLN A 30 -0.82 7.64 -0.89
CA GLN A 30 -1.56 7.90 -2.13
C GLN A 30 -1.17 9.23 -2.79
N PHE A 31 -0.44 10.09 -2.07
CA PHE A 31 0.04 11.37 -2.57
C PHE A 31 1.40 11.17 -3.27
N PRO A 32 1.50 11.48 -4.57
CA PRO A 32 2.75 11.31 -5.33
C PRO A 32 3.95 12.04 -4.73
N GLU A 33 3.74 13.17 -4.05
CA GLU A 33 4.78 13.97 -3.37
C GLU A 33 5.38 13.23 -2.17
N VAL A 34 4.56 12.48 -1.42
CA VAL A 34 5.03 11.66 -0.29
C VAL A 34 5.86 10.49 -0.81
N VAL A 35 5.37 9.81 -1.86
CA VAL A 35 6.09 8.69 -2.49
C VAL A 35 7.43 9.17 -3.07
N GLU A 36 7.45 10.31 -3.74
CA GLU A 36 8.70 10.89 -4.26
C GLU A 36 9.69 11.22 -3.14
N ALA A 37 9.22 11.82 -2.06
CA ALA A 37 10.07 12.11 -0.90
C ALA A 37 10.69 10.86 -0.29
N LEU A 38 9.95 9.74 -0.28
CA LEU A 38 10.40 8.47 0.29
C LEU A 38 11.27 7.66 -0.66
N LEU A 39 11.01 7.67 -1.97
CA LEU A 39 11.70 6.82 -2.95
C LEU A 39 12.74 7.56 -3.80
N ALA A 40 12.81 8.89 -3.71
CA ALA A 40 13.58 9.76 -4.61
C ALA A 40 13.20 9.63 -6.10
N ARG A 41 12.01 9.09 -6.39
CA ARG A 41 11.39 9.07 -7.72
C ARG A 41 9.88 8.87 -7.59
N ARG A 42 9.14 9.06 -8.68
CA ARG A 42 7.70 8.79 -8.75
C ARG A 42 7.41 7.50 -9.51
N PRO A 43 6.98 6.41 -8.84
CA PRO A 43 6.44 5.23 -9.51
C PRO A 43 5.18 5.55 -10.31
N VAL A 44 4.80 4.65 -11.21
CA VAL A 44 3.50 4.74 -11.89
C VAL A 44 2.41 4.51 -10.86
N MET A 45 1.45 5.43 -10.80
CA MET A 45 0.28 5.37 -9.91
C MET A 45 -0.99 5.31 -10.74
N SER A 46 -1.89 4.39 -10.40
CA SER A 46 -3.24 4.33 -11.01
C SER A 46 -4.30 4.38 -9.93
N PRO A 47 -5.41 5.13 -10.11
CA PRO A 47 -6.54 5.05 -9.20
C PRO A 47 -7.03 3.61 -9.03
N ALA A 48 -7.37 3.25 -7.80
CA ALA A 48 -7.87 1.93 -7.45
C ALA A 48 -8.79 2.03 -6.24
N SER A 49 -9.51 0.96 -5.92
CA SER A 49 -10.28 0.90 -4.68
C SER A 49 -10.30 -0.50 -4.09
N ALA A 50 -10.21 -0.62 -2.77
CA ALA A 50 -10.28 -1.89 -2.06
C ALA A 50 -11.71 -2.15 -1.57
N ALA A 51 -12.24 -3.34 -1.87
CA ALA A 51 -13.58 -3.75 -1.46
C ALA A 51 -13.57 -4.38 -0.06
N GLY A 52 -14.50 -4.03 0.81
CA GLY A 52 -14.57 -4.55 2.18
C GLY A 52 -13.91 -3.66 3.24
N TRP A 53 -13.24 -2.59 2.82
CA TRP A 53 -12.32 -1.80 3.64
C TRP A 53 -12.71 -0.33 3.70
N ARG A 54 -12.22 0.35 4.73
CA ARG A 54 -12.23 1.81 4.82
C ARG A 54 -10.91 2.34 5.39
N ALA A 55 -10.50 3.51 4.93
CA ALA A 55 -9.43 4.29 5.54
C ALA A 55 -10.00 5.04 6.77
N ALA A 56 -9.81 4.46 7.96
CA ALA A 56 -10.33 5.03 9.19
C ALA A 56 -9.46 6.16 9.72
N GLU A 57 -10.09 7.17 10.33
CA GLU A 57 -9.37 8.15 11.13
C GLU A 57 -8.85 7.49 12.41
N LEU A 58 -7.60 7.80 12.77
CA LEU A 58 -6.97 7.33 13.99
C LEU A 58 -6.87 8.49 14.98
N ARG A 59 -7.22 8.27 16.24
CA ARG A 59 -7.21 9.34 17.26
C ARG A 59 -5.83 10.00 17.34
N SER A 60 -5.81 11.32 17.21
CA SER A 60 -4.60 12.15 17.31
C SER A 60 -3.52 11.85 16.27
N GLN A 61 -3.84 11.15 15.18
CA GLN A 61 -2.93 10.93 14.06
C GLN A 61 -3.38 11.70 12.81
N THR A 62 -2.41 12.11 12.00
CA THR A 62 -2.67 12.78 10.72
C THR A 62 -2.83 11.81 9.57
N TYR A 63 -2.58 10.51 9.80
CA TYR A 63 -2.62 9.45 8.81
C TYR A 63 -3.70 8.42 9.16
N PRO A 64 -4.25 7.70 8.16
CA PRO A 64 -5.32 6.73 8.39
C PRO A 64 -4.80 5.34 8.76
N GLY A 65 -5.72 4.50 9.25
CA GLY A 65 -5.54 3.05 9.28
C GLY A 65 -6.54 2.34 8.37
N LEU A 66 -6.09 1.43 7.51
CA LEU A 66 -7.01 0.56 6.77
C LEU A 66 -7.58 -0.51 7.69
N VAL A 67 -8.90 -0.55 7.80
CA VAL A 67 -9.61 -1.49 8.67
C VAL A 67 -10.79 -2.12 7.93
N PRO A 68 -11.21 -3.34 8.33
CA PRO A 68 -12.43 -3.96 7.81
C PRO A 68 -13.64 -3.07 8.11
N ALA A 69 -14.57 -2.98 7.16
CA ALA A 69 -15.76 -2.15 7.31
C ALA A 69 -17.05 -2.93 7.01
N GLY A 70 -17.14 -3.55 5.83
CA GLY A 70 -18.29 -4.32 5.41
C GLY A 70 -18.25 -4.61 3.91
N PRO A 71 -18.98 -5.62 3.40
CA PRO A 71 -18.83 -6.12 2.04
C PRO A 71 -19.19 -5.11 0.94
N THR A 72 -19.98 -4.09 1.25
CA THR A 72 -20.36 -3.01 0.33
C THR A 72 -19.47 -1.78 0.42
N GLU A 73 -18.57 -1.73 1.41
CA GLU A 73 -17.69 -0.58 1.64
C GLU A 73 -16.52 -0.60 0.66
N ILE A 74 -16.18 0.58 0.15
CA ILE A 74 -15.14 0.76 -0.85
C ILE A 74 -14.17 1.82 -0.36
N CYS A 75 -12.91 1.44 -0.16
CA CYS A 75 -11.83 2.35 0.17
C CYS A 75 -11.19 2.85 -1.14
N ALA A 76 -11.39 4.10 -1.49
CA ALA A 76 -10.67 4.73 -2.60
C ALA A 76 -9.18 4.91 -2.26
N GLY A 77 -8.33 4.82 -3.27
CA GLY A 77 -6.89 4.97 -3.14
C GLY A 77 -6.20 4.92 -4.50
N ALA A 78 -4.96 4.45 -4.51
CA ALA A 78 -4.17 4.25 -5.72
C ALA A 78 -3.32 2.98 -5.61
N CYS A 79 -2.89 2.47 -6.74
CA CYS A 79 -1.93 1.38 -6.85
C CYS A 79 -0.58 1.91 -7.32
N LEU A 80 0.48 1.62 -6.58
CA LEU A 80 1.86 1.81 -6.99
C LEU A 80 2.35 0.61 -7.79
N HIS A 81 2.87 0.87 -8.99
CA HIS A 81 3.37 -0.15 -9.91
C HIS A 81 4.88 -0.02 -10.10
N GLY A 82 5.53 -1.15 -10.38
CA GLY A 82 6.96 -1.18 -10.73
C GLY A 82 7.86 -0.76 -9.57
N LEU A 83 7.49 -1.12 -8.33
CA LEU A 83 8.37 -1.01 -7.18
C LEU A 83 9.43 -2.10 -7.26
N THR A 84 10.68 -1.74 -7.04
CA THR A 84 11.77 -2.68 -6.80
C THR A 84 11.67 -3.27 -5.40
N SER A 85 12.37 -4.38 -5.14
CA SER A 85 12.40 -4.99 -3.80
C SER A 85 12.93 -4.03 -2.74
N ALA A 86 13.99 -3.27 -3.04
CA ALA A 86 14.57 -2.31 -2.11
C ALA A 86 13.60 -1.15 -1.77
N GLU A 87 12.82 -0.69 -2.76
CA GLU A 87 11.80 0.34 -2.50
C GLU A 87 10.65 -0.20 -1.69
N ARG A 88 10.28 -1.47 -1.92
CA ARG A 88 9.27 -2.13 -1.11
C ARG A 88 9.73 -2.26 0.34
N GLU A 89 10.96 -2.72 0.58
CA GLU A 89 11.56 -2.80 1.91
C GLU A 89 11.63 -1.43 2.59
N LEU A 90 11.94 -0.38 1.84
CA LEU A 90 11.96 0.98 2.37
C LEU A 90 10.56 1.47 2.80
N LEU A 91 9.52 1.15 2.03
CA LEU A 91 8.14 1.45 2.41
C LEU A 91 7.68 0.62 3.62
N ASP A 92 8.06 -0.67 3.66
CA ASP A 92 7.79 -1.54 4.82
C ASP A 92 8.45 -0.96 6.10
N LEU A 93 9.69 -0.47 6.00
CA LEU A 93 10.40 0.17 7.11
C LEU A 93 9.78 1.51 7.50
N PHE A 94 9.26 2.29 6.55
CA PHE A 94 8.60 3.56 6.82
C PHE A 94 7.29 3.38 7.59
N GLU A 95 6.47 2.40 7.19
CA GLU A 95 5.20 2.08 7.86
C GLU A 95 5.44 1.49 9.26
N GLY A 96 6.52 0.72 9.41
CA GLY A 96 6.97 0.15 10.67
C GLY A 96 5.99 -0.85 11.27
N ASP A 97 6.19 -1.19 12.55
CA ASP A 97 5.48 -2.29 13.22
C ASP A 97 3.99 -2.04 13.47
N TYR A 98 3.50 -0.81 13.23
CA TYR A 98 2.09 -0.47 13.41
C TYR A 98 1.20 -0.91 12.25
N TYR A 99 1.81 -1.32 11.14
CA TYR A 99 1.10 -1.83 9.99
C TYR A 99 1.59 -3.21 9.59
N GLU A 100 0.69 -4.00 9.03
CA GLU A 100 1.02 -5.30 8.46
C GLU A 100 0.67 -5.32 6.98
N ALA A 101 1.63 -5.70 6.14
CA ALA A 101 1.39 -5.90 4.72
C ALA A 101 0.53 -7.15 4.49
N ARG A 102 -0.67 -6.98 3.93
CA ARG A 102 -1.58 -8.09 3.58
C ARG A 102 -2.20 -7.88 2.21
N GLU A 103 -2.56 -8.98 1.58
CA GLU A 103 -3.34 -8.97 0.35
C GLU A 103 -4.76 -8.48 0.61
N VAL A 104 -5.26 -7.63 -0.29
CA VAL A 104 -6.63 -7.12 -0.32
C VAL A 104 -7.19 -7.27 -1.73
N SER A 105 -8.50 -7.53 -1.81
CA SER A 105 -9.22 -7.54 -3.09
C SER A 105 -9.56 -6.12 -3.52
N LEU A 106 -9.25 -5.80 -4.77
CA LEU A 106 -9.65 -4.55 -5.40
C LEU A 106 -11.02 -4.67 -6.06
N VAL A 107 -11.70 -3.53 -6.20
CA VAL A 107 -12.89 -3.38 -7.04
C VAL A 107 -12.45 -3.56 -8.49
N GLY A 108 -12.70 -4.75 -9.04
CA GLY A 108 -12.17 -5.20 -10.33
C GLY A 108 -11.76 -6.68 -10.33
N GLY A 109 -11.54 -7.24 -9.14
CA GLY A 109 -11.18 -8.65 -8.94
C GLY A 109 -9.68 -8.90 -8.85
N GLU A 110 -8.84 -7.89 -9.12
CA GLU A 110 -7.42 -7.98 -8.87
C GLU A 110 -7.12 -8.03 -7.35
N VAL A 111 -5.95 -8.59 -7.03
CA VAL A 111 -5.39 -8.59 -5.68
C VAL A 111 -4.19 -7.67 -5.63
N ALA A 112 -4.09 -6.87 -4.58
CA ALA A 112 -2.94 -6.01 -4.30
C ALA A 112 -2.52 -6.19 -2.84
N VAL A 113 -1.28 -5.84 -2.53
CA VAL A 113 -0.84 -5.74 -1.12
C VAL A 113 -1.21 -4.36 -0.59
N ALA A 114 -1.62 -4.26 0.67
CA ALA A 114 -1.85 -3.01 1.36
C ALA A 114 -1.30 -3.10 2.80
N TYR A 115 -1.03 -1.95 3.41
CA TYR A 115 -0.63 -1.85 4.81
C TYR A 115 -1.88 -1.75 5.70
N LEU A 116 -2.18 -2.77 6.49
CA LEU A 116 -3.34 -2.82 7.37
C LEU A 116 -2.97 -2.31 8.76
N TRP A 117 -3.84 -1.52 9.37
CA TRP A 117 -3.57 -1.00 10.71
C TRP A 117 -3.60 -2.11 11.76
N ARG A 118 -2.49 -2.25 12.48
CA ARG A 118 -2.31 -3.16 13.63
C ARG A 118 -1.99 -2.44 14.93
N GLY A 119 -1.55 -1.18 14.82
CA GLY A 119 -0.99 -0.39 15.90
C GLY A 119 -1.83 -0.37 17.16
N PRO A 120 -1.25 0.05 18.29
CA PRO A 120 -1.75 -0.23 19.62
C PRO A 120 -3.16 0.36 19.82
N VAL A 121 -4.20 -0.43 19.53
CA VAL A 121 -5.59 0.06 19.42
C VAL A 121 -6.07 0.67 20.74
N ALA A 122 -5.52 0.22 21.86
CA ALA A 122 -5.79 0.79 23.17
C ALA A 122 -5.20 2.20 23.37
N GLN A 123 -4.08 2.53 22.73
CA GLN A 123 -3.43 3.86 22.81
C GLN A 123 -3.87 4.78 21.67
N VAL A 124 -4.08 4.21 20.48
CA VAL A 124 -4.50 4.93 19.27
C VAL A 124 -5.80 4.28 18.75
N PRO A 125 -6.96 4.65 19.33
CA PRO A 125 -8.23 4.11 18.88
C PRO A 125 -8.54 4.46 17.43
N VAL A 126 -9.10 3.47 16.73
CA VAL A 126 -9.75 3.67 15.43
C VAL A 126 -11.07 4.38 15.65
N LEU A 127 -11.28 5.49 14.95
CA LEU A 127 -12.52 6.26 15.03
C LEU A 127 -13.57 5.73 14.05
N ALA A 128 -14.83 6.05 14.32
CA ALA A 128 -15.95 5.73 13.43
C ALA A 128 -15.88 6.54 12.12
N SER A 129 -15.29 7.75 12.16
CA SER A 129 -15.05 8.57 10.99
C SER A 129 -14.02 7.95 10.05
N ASN A 130 -14.17 8.26 8.78
CA ASN A 130 -13.14 8.01 7.77
C ASN A 130 -12.18 9.19 7.75
N TRP A 131 -10.93 8.89 7.42
CA TRP A 131 -9.93 9.90 7.20
C TRP A 131 -10.20 10.66 5.90
N ASP A 132 -9.88 11.96 5.92
CA ASP A 132 -10.14 12.86 4.81
C ASP A 132 -8.83 13.26 4.13
N ALA A 133 -8.62 12.71 2.93
CA ALA A 133 -7.46 12.99 2.10
C ALA A 133 -7.35 14.47 1.70
N GLY A 134 -8.48 15.14 1.42
CA GLY A 134 -8.50 16.56 1.06
C GLY A 134 -8.09 17.45 2.24
N ARG A 135 -8.59 17.13 3.44
CA ARG A 135 -8.19 17.81 4.68
C ARG A 135 -6.70 17.61 4.98
N PHE A 136 -6.16 16.40 4.77
CA PHE A 136 -4.73 16.14 4.90
C PHE A 136 -3.91 16.93 3.89
N ALA A 137 -4.30 16.89 2.62
CA ALA A 137 -3.64 17.63 1.54
C ALA A 137 -3.54 19.13 1.86
N ALA A 138 -4.66 19.73 2.28
CA ALA A 138 -4.76 21.15 2.56
C ALA A 138 -3.97 21.60 3.80
N ARG A 139 -3.81 20.74 4.82
CA ARG A 139 -3.31 21.16 6.14
C ARG A 139 -1.98 20.56 6.55
N HIS A 140 -1.62 19.40 6.01
CA HIS A 140 -0.55 18.57 6.56
C HIS A 140 0.46 18.08 5.51
N LEU A 141 0.08 18.00 4.23
CA LEU A 141 0.91 17.41 3.18
C LEU A 141 2.31 18.05 3.08
N ALA A 142 2.39 19.38 3.04
CA ALA A 142 3.68 20.07 2.88
C ALA A 142 4.67 19.76 4.01
N GLU A 143 4.21 19.76 5.26
CA GLU A 143 5.04 19.40 6.42
C GLU A 143 5.36 17.90 6.43
N PHE A 144 4.37 17.06 6.09
CA PHE A 144 4.55 15.61 6.03
C PHE A 144 5.63 15.22 5.01
N VAL A 145 5.61 15.80 3.80
CA VAL A 145 6.64 15.62 2.77
C VAL A 145 8.03 15.98 3.29
N ARG A 146 8.16 17.11 3.99
CA ARG A 146 9.45 17.52 4.60
C ARG A 146 9.95 16.49 5.62
N ARG A 147 9.05 15.95 6.45
CA ARG A 147 9.41 14.89 7.41
C ARG A 147 9.83 13.60 6.71
N CYS A 148 9.15 13.21 5.63
CA CYS A 148 9.54 12.05 4.80
C CYS A 148 10.94 12.21 4.19
N GLN A 149 11.28 13.40 3.69
CA GLN A 149 12.62 13.69 3.16
C GLN A 149 13.69 13.57 4.25
N GLN A 150 13.43 14.11 5.44
CA GLN A 150 14.34 14.02 6.58
C GLN A 150 14.54 12.57 7.03
N TRP A 151 13.45 11.80 7.13
CA TRP A 151 13.52 10.39 7.47
C TRP A 151 14.32 9.60 6.43
N ARG A 152 14.08 9.83 5.13
CA ARG A 152 14.82 9.15 4.06
C ARG A 152 16.33 9.42 4.17
N ALA A 153 16.73 10.66 4.42
CA ALA A 153 18.15 11.02 4.56
C ALA A 153 18.84 10.35 5.77
N GLN A 154 18.07 9.98 6.82
CA GLN A 154 18.60 9.26 7.98
C GLN A 154 18.75 7.76 7.71
N VAL A 155 17.82 7.17 6.96
CA VAL A 155 17.78 5.73 6.68
C VAL A 155 18.67 5.34 5.50
N VAL A 156 18.75 6.20 4.49
CA VAL A 156 19.59 6.04 3.30
C VAL A 156 20.55 7.22 3.26
N PRO A 157 21.66 7.19 4.03
CA PRO A 157 22.64 8.26 3.98
C PRO A 157 23.24 8.36 2.58
N GLU A 158 23.37 9.59 2.07
CA GLU A 158 24.11 9.80 0.82
C GLU A 158 25.54 9.28 0.98
N PRO A 159 26.13 8.68 -0.08
CA PRO A 159 27.54 8.32 -0.03
C PRO A 159 28.38 9.58 0.27
N PRO A 160 29.41 9.49 1.12
CA PRO A 160 30.27 10.64 1.41
C PRO A 160 30.84 11.19 0.10
N ARG A 161 30.76 12.51 -0.06
CA ARG A 161 31.30 13.24 -1.22
C ARG A 161 32.82 13.14 -1.29
#